data_AF-A0A914Z5L4-F1
#
_entry.id   AF-A0A914Z5L4-F1
#
_cell.length_a   1.000
_cell.length_b   1.000
_cell.length_c   1.000
_cell.angle_alpha   90.00
_cell.angle_beta   90.00
_cell.angle_gamma   90.00
#
_symmetry.space_group_name_H-M   'P 1'
#
loop_
_entity.id
_entity.type
_entity.pdbx_description
1 polymer ?
#
loop_
_entity_poly.entity_id
_entity_poly.type
_entity_poly.pdbx_seq_one_letter_code
_entity_poly.pdbx_strand_id
1 'polypeptide(L)'
;MKNWSREFIDGMIKTAKRNPADVPRYYEGESLAVHAATKHYNIKGQIGAVIGSHNPWAEAFVLANGAKHVTNIEYQKTFIDHPQMDFLYALDLPSLREK
;
A
#
# COMPACT_ATOMS: atom_id res chain seq x y z
N MET A 1 -11.11 13.77 4.44
CA MET A 1 -11.11 12.30 4.53
C MET A 1 -10.71 11.77 3.17
N LYS A 2 -9.71 10.90 3.09
CA LYS A 2 -9.31 10.29 1.81
C LYS A 2 -10.29 9.16 1.46
N ASN A 3 -10.52 8.95 0.17
CA ASN A 3 -11.33 7.84 -0.34
C ASN A 3 -10.56 7.17 -1.47
N TRP A 4 -10.14 5.93 -1.25
CA TRP A 4 -9.46 5.10 -2.23
C TRP A 4 -10.42 4.00 -2.68
N SER A 5 -11.04 4.22 -3.84
CA SER A 5 -11.93 3.22 -4.43
C SER A 5 -11.14 2.03 -4.98
N ARG A 6 -11.86 0.94 -5.19
CA ARG A 6 -11.33 -0.27 -5.82
C ARG A 6 -10.67 0.03 -7.17
N GLU A 7 -11.36 0.78 -8.03
CA GLU A 7 -10.91 1.11 -9.39
C GLU A 7 -9.62 1.93 -9.35
N PHE A 8 -9.51 2.84 -8.40
CA PHE A 8 -8.31 3.66 -8.22
C PHE A 8 -7.11 2.78 -7.82
N ILE A 9 -7.29 1.89 -6.84
CA ILE A 9 -6.25 0.97 -6.37
C ILE A 9 -5.86 -0.03 -7.46
N ASP A 10 -6.84 -0.66 -8.11
CA ASP A 10 -6.62 -1.59 -9.23
C ASP A 10 -5.87 -0.92 -10.38
N GLY A 11 -6.21 0.34 -10.69
CA GLY A 11 -5.52 1.15 -11.68
C GLY A 11 -4.04 1.35 -11.33
N MET A 12 -3.73 1.63 -10.06
CA MET A 12 -2.34 1.76 -9.60
C MET A 12 -1.59 0.42 -9.62
N ILE A 13 -2.22 -0.67 -9.19
CA ILE A 13 -1.63 -2.02 -9.24
C ILE A 13 -1.33 -2.41 -10.69
N LYS A 14 -2.28 -2.16 -11.61
CA LYS A 14 -2.10 -2.43 -13.05
C LYS A 14 -0.96 -1.61 -13.63
N THR A 15 -0.87 -0.33 -13.25
CA THR A 15 0.22 0.56 -13.66
C THR A 15 1.56 0.05 -13.14
N ALA A 16 1.64 -0.32 -11.86
CA ALA A 16 2.84 -0.91 -11.25
C ALA A 16 3.32 -2.17 -11.98
N LYS A 17 2.40 -3.08 -12.32
CA LYS A 17 2.72 -4.31 -13.09
C LYS A 17 3.23 -4.03 -14.49
N ARG A 18 2.74 -2.95 -15.14
CA ARG A 18 3.16 -2.55 -16.50
C ARG A 18 4.49 -1.80 -16.48
N ASN A 19 4.54 -0.73 -15.71
CA ASN A 19 5.72 0.11 -15.53
C ASN A 19 5.63 0.83 -14.17
N PRO A 20 6.44 0.44 -13.16
CA PRO A 20 6.40 1.06 -11.84
C PRO A 20 6.77 2.55 -11.85
N ALA A 21 7.50 3.02 -12.86
CA ALA A 21 7.83 4.43 -13.03
C ALA A 21 6.65 5.31 -13.45
N ASP A 22 5.52 4.73 -13.84
CA ASP A 22 4.30 5.47 -14.20
C ASP A 22 3.36 5.65 -13.01
N VAL A 23 3.59 4.97 -11.89
CA VAL A 23 2.71 5.07 -10.71
C VAL A 23 2.82 6.47 -10.10
N PRO A 24 1.70 7.19 -9.89
CA PRO A 24 1.71 8.48 -9.18
C PRO A 24 2.23 8.26 -7.77
N ARG A 25 3.31 8.96 -7.41
CA ARG A 25 4.04 8.70 -6.17
C ARG A 25 4.62 9.99 -5.62
N TYR A 26 4.80 10.00 -4.30
CA TYR A 26 5.30 11.18 -3.59
C TYR A 26 6.83 11.30 -3.64
N TYR A 27 7.52 10.16 -3.56
CA TYR A 27 8.98 10.07 -3.64
C TYR A 27 9.36 9.48 -4.99
N GLU A 28 10.17 10.15 -5.80
CA GLU A 28 10.47 9.68 -7.15
C GLU A 28 11.46 8.51 -7.15
N GLY A 29 12.64 8.71 -6.56
CA GLY A 29 13.76 7.77 -6.60
C GLY A 29 13.61 6.62 -5.62
N GLU A 30 13.25 6.90 -4.36
CA GLU A 30 13.16 5.86 -3.33
C GLU A 30 12.02 4.87 -3.58
N SER A 31 10.94 5.32 -4.23
CA SER A 31 9.76 4.48 -4.49
C SER A 31 10.05 3.31 -5.44
N LEU A 32 10.88 3.51 -6.46
CA LEU A 32 11.29 2.44 -7.37
C LEU A 32 12.17 1.40 -6.67
N ALA A 33 12.99 1.83 -5.70
CA ALA A 33 13.77 0.92 -4.88
C ALA A 33 12.86 0.01 -4.03
N VAL A 34 11.75 0.53 -3.50
CA VAL A 34 10.75 -0.29 -2.78
C VAL A 34 10.14 -1.36 -3.69
N HIS A 35 9.73 -0.99 -4.90
CA HIS A 35 9.23 -1.95 -5.89
C HIS A 35 10.29 -3.02 -6.23
N ALA A 36 11.53 -2.60 -6.49
CA ALA A 36 12.63 -3.51 -6.84
C ALA A 36 12.95 -4.46 -5.68
N ALA A 37 13.06 -3.95 -4.46
CA ALA A 37 13.36 -4.75 -3.26
C ALA A 37 12.25 -5.78 -3.00
N THR A 38 10.99 -5.36 -3.02
CA THR A 38 9.85 -6.25 -2.75
C THR A 38 9.68 -7.34 -3.81
N LYS A 39 10.08 -7.06 -5.06
CA LYS A 39 10.19 -8.06 -6.11
C LYS A 39 11.37 -9.02 -5.89
N HIS A 40 12.53 -8.50 -5.51
CA HIS A 40 13.74 -9.28 -5.30
C HIS A 40 13.62 -10.26 -4.11
N TYR A 41 13.09 -9.79 -2.97
CA TYR A 41 12.91 -10.61 -1.77
C TYR A 41 11.68 -11.53 -1.83
N ASN A 42 10.93 -11.54 -2.95
CA ASN A 42 9.76 -12.38 -3.20
C ASN A 42 8.76 -12.39 -2.03
N ILE A 43 8.01 -11.30 -1.89
CA ILE A 43 6.97 -11.16 -0.86
C ILE A 43 5.63 -11.85 -1.23
N LYS A 44 5.64 -12.76 -2.21
CA LYS A 44 4.42 -13.40 -2.70
C LYS A 44 3.69 -14.13 -1.57
N GLY A 45 2.40 -13.86 -1.42
CA GLY A 45 1.55 -14.47 -0.39
C GLY A 45 1.71 -13.88 1.02
N GLN A 46 2.63 -12.93 1.21
CA GLN A 46 2.86 -12.30 2.51
C GLN A 46 1.79 -11.27 2.85
N ILE A 47 1.61 -11.04 4.16
CA ILE A 47 0.76 -9.98 4.70
C ILE A 47 1.68 -8.93 5.32
N GLY A 48 1.42 -7.66 5.06
CA GLY A 48 2.27 -6.58 5.54
C GLY A 48 1.50 -5.32 5.92
N ALA A 49 2.24 -4.31 6.35
CA ALA A 49 1.70 -2.98 6.64
C ALA A 49 2.54 -1.90 5.95
N VAL A 50 1.86 -0.82 5.54
CA VAL A 50 2.49 0.41 5.05
C VAL A 50 2.12 1.53 6.00
N ILE A 51 3.12 2.27 6.48
CA ILE A 51 2.92 3.36 7.43
C ILE A 51 3.20 4.68 6.72
N GLY A 52 2.23 5.59 6.74
CA GLY A 52 2.36 6.93 6.18
C GLY A 52 2.28 6.96 4.65
N SER A 53 1.08 7.20 4.11
CA SER A 53 0.85 7.24 2.65
C SER A 53 -0.03 8.42 2.26
N HIS A 54 0.48 9.29 1.38
CA HIS A 54 -0.34 10.33 0.76
C HIS A 54 -1.38 9.73 -0.22
N ASN A 55 -0.93 8.78 -1.04
CA ASN A 55 -1.71 7.94 -1.96
C ASN A 55 -1.14 6.50 -1.93
N PRO A 56 -1.86 5.48 -2.43
CA PRO A 56 -1.51 4.07 -2.18
C PRO A 56 -0.41 3.53 -3.11
N TRP A 57 0.70 4.26 -3.28
CA TRP A 57 1.77 3.88 -4.21
C TRP A 57 2.58 2.67 -3.71
N ALA A 58 2.91 2.63 -2.42
CA ALA A 58 3.69 1.54 -1.83
C ALA A 58 2.85 0.26 -1.74
N GLU A 59 1.58 0.41 -1.37
CA GLU A 59 0.56 -0.63 -1.33
C GLU A 59 0.35 -1.22 -2.73
N ALA A 60 0.23 -0.38 -3.75
CA ALA A 60 0.13 -0.83 -5.13
C ALA A 60 1.37 -1.64 -5.57
N PHE A 61 2.58 -1.21 -5.20
CA PHE A 61 3.81 -1.94 -5.53
C PHE A 61 3.87 -3.32 -4.86
N VAL A 62 3.59 -3.42 -3.56
CA VAL A 62 3.66 -4.71 -2.88
C VAL A 62 2.55 -5.67 -3.35
N LEU A 63 1.35 -5.16 -3.63
CA LEU A 63 0.26 -5.96 -4.21
C LEU A 63 0.58 -6.38 -5.65
N ALA A 64 1.19 -5.51 -6.45
CA ALA A 64 1.67 -5.85 -7.79
C ALA A 64 2.72 -6.98 -7.74
N ASN A 65 3.58 -6.97 -6.72
CA ASN A 65 4.58 -8.00 -6.46
C ASN A 65 4.03 -9.24 -5.73
N GLY A 66 2.72 -9.33 -5.53
CA GLY A 66 2.04 -10.54 -5.09
C GLY A 66 1.85 -10.69 -3.59
N ALA A 67 2.00 -9.61 -2.81
CA ALA A 67 1.53 -9.60 -1.43
C ALA A 67 0.05 -10.03 -1.38
N LYS A 68 -0.30 -10.84 -0.37
CA LYS A 68 -1.66 -11.32 -0.16
C LYS A 68 -2.56 -10.18 0.33
N HIS A 69 -2.06 -9.38 1.26
CA HIS A 69 -2.83 -8.33 1.94
C HIS A 69 -1.94 -7.24 2.51
N VAL A 70 -2.44 -6.01 2.57
CA VAL A 70 -1.71 -4.86 3.13
C VAL A 70 -2.59 -4.04 4.04
N THR A 71 -2.14 -3.75 5.25
CA THR A 71 -2.79 -2.77 6.12
C THR A 71 -2.11 -1.41 5.97
N ASN A 72 -2.85 -0.41 5.51
CA ASN A 72 -2.40 0.99 5.55
C ASN A 72 -2.60 1.54 6.97
N ILE A 73 -1.54 2.12 7.54
CA ILE A 73 -1.53 2.72 8.87
C ILE A 73 -1.27 4.22 8.72
N GLU A 74 -2.22 5.06 9.12
CA GLU A 74 -2.18 6.49 8.83
C GLU A 74 -2.95 7.34 9.87
N TYR A 75 -2.49 8.58 10.06
CA TYR A 75 -3.10 9.59 10.96
C TYR A 75 -4.26 10.33 10.30
N GLN A 76 -4.37 10.32 8.98
CA GLN A 76 -5.55 10.80 8.28
C GLN A 76 -6.53 9.66 8.01
N LYS A 77 -7.76 9.78 8.52
CA LYS A 77 -8.84 8.82 8.21
C LYS A 77 -9.03 8.65 6.71
N THR A 78 -8.90 7.40 6.27
CA THR A 78 -8.95 7.00 4.87
C THR A 78 -9.95 5.85 4.73
N PHE A 79 -10.93 6.03 3.85
CA PHE A 79 -11.79 4.94 3.42
C PHE A 79 -11.10 4.17 2.29
N ILE A 80 -11.02 2.84 2.44
CA ILE A 80 -10.39 1.94 1.48
C ILE A 80 -11.43 0.90 1.08
N ASP A 81 -11.79 0.85 -0.19
CA ASP A 81 -12.63 -0.22 -0.76
C ASP A 81 -11.77 -1.11 -1.65
N HIS A 82 -11.03 -2.04 -1.05
CA HIS A 82 -10.27 -3.04 -1.80
C HIS A 82 -10.08 -4.31 -0.96
N PRO A 83 -10.33 -5.51 -1.51
CA PRO A 83 -10.39 -6.75 -0.71
C PRO A 83 -9.04 -7.20 -0.16
N GLN A 84 -7.94 -6.65 -0.68
CA GLN A 84 -6.57 -6.94 -0.22
C GLN A 84 -5.97 -5.80 0.60
N MET A 85 -6.78 -4.81 1.00
CA MET A 85 -6.30 -3.68 1.78
C MET A 85 -7.23 -3.33 2.94
N ASP A 86 -6.64 -3.08 4.10
CA ASP A 86 -7.34 -2.52 5.25
C ASP A 86 -6.76 -1.16 5.63
N PHE A 87 -7.55 -0.39 6.38
CA PHE A 87 -7.10 0.81 7.06
C PHE A 87 -7.03 0.59 8.57
N LEU A 88 -5.91 0.98 9.18
CA LEU A 88 -5.75 1.09 10.62
C LEU A 88 -5.43 2.53 10.99
N TYR A 89 -6.24 3.12 11.86
CA TYR A 89 -5.96 4.47 12.35
C TYR A 89 -4.76 4.44 13.28
N ALA A 90 -3.75 5.25 13.00
CA ALA A 90 -2.48 5.19 13.75
C ALA A 90 -2.67 5.46 15.26
N LEU A 91 -3.67 6.25 15.66
CA LEU A 91 -3.95 6.52 17.07
C LEU A 91 -4.63 5.36 17.80
N ASP A 92 -5.12 4.35 17.09
CA ASP A 92 -5.70 3.16 17.71
C ASP A 92 -4.61 2.11 18.07
N LEU A 93 -3.37 2.29 17.56
CA LEU A 93 -2.26 1.37 17.82
C LEU A 93 -1.95 1.14 19.31
N PRO A 94 -1.93 2.15 20.20
CA PRO A 94 -1.69 1.93 21.62
C PRO A 94 -2.73 1.01 22.25
N SER A 95 -4.01 1.19 21.88
CA SER A 95 -5.13 0.39 22.40
C SER A 95 -5.09 -1.07 21.94
N LEU A 96 -4.33 -1.41 20.88
CA LEU A 96 -4.13 -2.79 20.46
C LEU A 96 -3.13 -3.56 21.34
N ARG A 97 -2.32 -2.87 22.16
CA ARG A 97 -1.33 -3.50 23.07
C ARG A 97 -1.91 -3.93 24.42
N GLU A 98 -3.10 -3.44 24.75
CA GLU A 98 -3.76 -3.68 26.04
C GLU A 98 -4.66 -4.93 26.03
N LYS A 99 -4.55 -5.76 24.99
CA LYS A 99 -5.21 -7.07 24.84
C LYS A 99 -4.22 -8.20 25.01
#